data_AF-A0A353FLR8-F1
#
_entry.id   AF-A0A353FLR8-F1
#
_cell.length_a   1.000
_cell.length_b   1.000
_cell.length_c   1.000
_cell.angle_alpha   90.00
_cell.angle_beta   90.00
_cell.angle_gamma   90.00
#
_symmetry.space_group_name_H-M   'P 1'
#
loop_
_entity.id
_entity.type
_entity.pdbx_description
1 polymer ?
#
loop_
_entity_poly.entity_id
_entity_poly.type
_entity_poly.pdbx_seq_one_letter_code
_entity_poly.pdbx_strand_id
1 'polypeptide(L)'
;MSRTAFKAAGGSLGESRWVRFPCAPAIYMDHLTDRGQLVEALAAGHRPREEWALGLEFEQFVTGPDCLPRQYSGLGGVEELLRELGARTGWGLVCEEGRVLGLSAPDGRAVTLEPGAQLEFGSRPEKTLKALEIQLQEYCGHLKCLAEERSVRFLAVGAHPTASPEDMERIPKRRYDFLEPVLREASDLGLWMMRCTAGIQVNFDHADE
;
A
#
# COMPACT_ATOMS: atom_id res chain seq x y z
N MET A 1 17.37 -15.02 55.56
CA MET A 1 17.59 -13.98 54.53
C MET A 1 16.63 -14.24 53.39
N SER A 2 15.62 -13.39 53.31
CA SER A 2 14.36 -13.58 52.57
C SER A 2 14.55 -13.40 51.06
N ARG A 3 14.00 -14.32 50.27
CA ARG A 3 13.81 -14.18 48.83
C ARG A 3 12.55 -13.33 48.60
N THR A 4 12.74 -12.07 48.24
CA THR A 4 11.62 -11.20 47.83
C THR A 4 11.40 -11.38 46.32
N ALA A 5 10.32 -12.08 45.99
CA ALA A 5 9.72 -12.07 44.67
C ALA A 5 9.12 -10.69 44.39
N PHE A 6 9.45 -10.09 43.24
CA PHE A 6 8.68 -8.99 42.69
C PHE A 6 7.72 -9.54 41.64
N LYS A 7 6.42 -9.29 41.85
CA LYS A 7 5.33 -9.66 40.96
C LYS A 7 4.69 -8.36 40.45
N ALA A 8 4.35 -8.39 39.17
CA ALA A 8 3.39 -7.57 38.42
C ALA A 8 3.80 -6.15 37.99
N ALA A 9 3.79 -5.94 36.68
CA ALA A 9 2.75 -5.11 36.05
C ALA A 9 2.47 -5.66 34.65
N GLY A 10 1.24 -6.11 34.42
CA GLY A 10 0.75 -6.49 33.11
C GLY A 10 0.61 -5.25 32.23
N GLY A 11 1.24 -5.28 31.07
CA GLY A 11 0.91 -4.42 29.94
C GLY A 11 0.54 -5.34 28.80
N SER A 12 -0.76 -5.40 28.46
CA SER A 12 -1.23 -6.03 27.24
C SER A 12 -0.51 -5.36 26.07
N LEU A 13 0.33 -6.12 25.36
CA LEU A 13 0.77 -5.73 24.02
C LEU A 13 -0.50 -5.58 23.20
N GLY A 14 -0.87 -4.34 22.91
CA GLY A 14 -2.00 -4.03 22.06
C GLY A 14 -1.78 -4.72 20.73
N GLU A 15 -2.61 -5.72 20.43
CA GLU A 15 -2.70 -6.30 19.11
C GLU A 15 -2.95 -5.14 18.13
N SER A 16 -1.95 -4.89 17.27
CA SER A 16 -2.11 -4.02 16.11
C SER A 16 -3.19 -4.63 15.23
N ARG A 17 -4.42 -4.15 15.44
CA ARG A 17 -5.62 -4.52 14.70
C ARG A 17 -5.52 -3.91 13.31
N TRP A 18 -4.73 -4.55 12.46
CA TRP A 18 -4.97 -4.52 11.02
C TRP A 18 -6.46 -4.78 10.82
N VAL A 19 -7.15 -3.91 10.09
CA VAL A 19 -8.52 -4.16 9.67
C VAL A 19 -8.49 -5.40 8.79
N ARG A 20 -8.66 -6.56 9.43
CA ARG A 20 -8.97 -7.81 8.74
C ARG A 20 -10.31 -7.57 8.08
N PHE A 21 -10.30 -7.39 6.75
CA PHE A 21 -11.43 -7.77 5.93
C PHE A 21 -11.86 -9.20 6.32
N PRO A 22 -13.10 -9.62 6.09
CA PRO A 22 -13.45 -11.04 6.10
C PRO A 22 -12.80 -11.71 4.87
N CYS A 23 -11.47 -11.70 4.82
CA CYS A 23 -10.73 -12.78 4.23
C CYS A 23 -11.08 -14.01 5.07
N ALA A 24 -11.22 -15.17 4.43
CA ALA A 24 -11.37 -16.43 5.14
C ALA A 24 -10.36 -16.49 6.30
N PRO A 25 -10.72 -17.08 7.46
CA PRO A 25 -9.82 -17.13 8.61
C PRO A 25 -8.44 -17.56 8.13
N ALA A 26 -7.40 -16.78 8.49
CA ALA A 26 -6.02 -17.08 8.12
C ALA A 26 -5.78 -18.56 8.41
N ILE A 27 -5.61 -19.35 7.35
CA ILE A 27 -5.38 -20.77 7.47
C ILE A 27 -3.97 -20.88 8.07
N TYR A 28 -3.90 -21.08 9.39
CA TYR A 28 -2.67 -21.46 10.07
C TYR A 28 -2.38 -22.92 9.68
N MET A 29 -1.85 -23.10 8.47
CA MET A 29 -1.20 -24.32 8.06
C MET A 29 0.24 -24.22 8.52
N ASP A 30 0.63 -25.02 9.53
CA ASP A 30 2.00 -25.03 10.02
C ASP A 30 2.99 -25.32 8.87
N HIS A 31 2.61 -26.14 7.88
CA HIS A 31 3.36 -26.33 6.62
C HIS A 31 2.43 -26.70 5.45
N LEU A 32 2.81 -26.31 4.23
CA LEU A 32 2.22 -26.80 2.99
C LEU A 32 2.78 -28.20 2.69
N THR A 33 1.93 -29.22 2.72
CA THR A 33 2.24 -30.64 2.53
C THR A 33 1.83 -31.18 1.16
N ASP A 34 0.86 -30.56 0.48
CA ASP A 34 0.39 -31.00 -0.84
C ASP A 34 -0.26 -29.87 -1.67
N ARG A 35 -0.46 -30.13 -2.97
CA ARG A 35 -1.03 -29.17 -3.93
C ARG A 35 -2.47 -28.76 -3.58
N GLY A 36 -3.27 -29.65 -2.98
CA GLY A 36 -4.67 -29.39 -2.66
C GLY A 36 -4.83 -28.19 -1.74
N GLN A 37 -3.92 -28.02 -0.79
CA GLN A 37 -3.90 -26.90 0.14
C GLN A 37 -3.72 -25.54 -0.54
N LEU A 38 -2.96 -25.49 -1.64
CA LEU A 38 -2.82 -24.27 -2.45
C LEU A 38 -4.12 -23.97 -3.21
N VAL A 39 -4.77 -25.00 -3.75
CA VAL A 39 -6.05 -24.86 -4.46
C VAL A 39 -7.13 -24.40 -3.49
N GLU A 40 -7.19 -24.98 -2.29
CA GLU A 40 -8.13 -24.58 -1.24
C GLU A 40 -7.93 -23.13 -0.79
N ALA A 41 -6.67 -22.67 -0.67
CA ALA A 41 -6.36 -21.29 -0.32
C ALA A 41 -6.87 -20.29 -1.38
N LEU A 42 -6.73 -20.62 -2.67
CA LEU A 42 -7.30 -19.82 -3.76
C LEU A 42 -8.84 -19.89 -3.77
N ALA A 43 -9.41 -21.08 -3.63
CA ALA A 43 -10.85 -21.31 -3.62
C ALA A 43 -11.57 -20.66 -2.44
N ALA A 44 -10.87 -20.40 -1.32
CA ALA A 44 -11.40 -19.63 -0.20
C ALA A 44 -11.73 -18.17 -0.58
N GLY A 45 -11.21 -17.68 -1.71
CA GLY A 45 -11.55 -16.40 -2.32
C GLY A 45 -12.90 -16.39 -3.05
N HIS A 46 -13.51 -17.55 -3.36
CA HIS A 46 -14.78 -17.61 -4.08
C HIS A 46 -15.87 -16.86 -3.33
N ARG A 47 -16.67 -16.09 -4.06
CA ARG A 47 -17.82 -15.35 -3.54
C ARG A 47 -19.05 -15.66 -4.39
N PRO A 48 -20.20 -15.91 -3.77
CA PRO A 48 -21.44 -16.05 -4.52
C PRO A 48 -21.79 -14.69 -5.19
N ARG A 49 -22.53 -14.72 -6.31
CA ARG A 49 -22.62 -13.57 -7.24
C ARG A 49 -23.22 -12.31 -6.62
N GLU A 50 -24.09 -12.49 -5.65
CA GLU A 50 -24.76 -11.46 -4.86
C GLU A 50 -23.75 -10.72 -3.95
N GLU A 51 -22.69 -11.42 -3.52
CA GLU A 51 -21.60 -10.87 -2.71
C GLU A 51 -20.51 -10.16 -3.53
N TRP A 52 -20.45 -10.35 -4.86
CA TRP A 52 -19.42 -9.75 -5.72
C TRP A 52 -19.29 -8.24 -5.55
N ALA A 53 -18.04 -7.79 -5.51
CA ALA A 53 -17.64 -6.40 -5.43
C ALA A 53 -16.49 -6.12 -6.42
N LEU A 54 -16.17 -4.84 -6.51
CA LEU A 54 -15.09 -4.28 -7.31
C LEU A 54 -14.12 -3.58 -6.35
N GLY A 55 -12.82 -3.81 -6.53
CA GLY A 55 -11.75 -3.03 -5.90
C GLY A 55 -11.05 -2.17 -6.94
N LEU A 56 -10.51 -1.03 -6.53
CA LEU A 56 -9.71 -0.15 -7.36
C LEU A 56 -8.36 0.09 -6.68
N GLU A 57 -7.29 -0.09 -7.44
CA GLU A 57 -5.95 0.37 -7.10
C GLU A 57 -5.53 1.43 -8.12
N PHE A 58 -5.02 2.55 -7.63
CA PHE A 58 -4.66 3.70 -8.45
C PHE A 58 -3.33 4.29 -8.01
N GLU A 59 -2.33 4.13 -8.87
CA GLU A 59 -0.97 4.59 -8.62
C GLU A 59 -0.68 5.91 -9.33
N GLN A 60 0.17 6.74 -8.72
CA GLN A 60 0.61 8.00 -9.29
C GLN A 60 1.93 8.47 -8.70
N PHE A 61 2.68 9.24 -9.47
CA PHE A 61 3.94 9.82 -9.01
C PHE A 61 3.70 11.09 -8.20
N VAL A 62 4.55 11.31 -7.20
CA VAL A 62 4.68 12.60 -6.53
C VAL A 62 5.85 13.34 -7.14
N THR A 63 5.63 14.56 -7.65
CA THR A 63 6.68 15.37 -8.29
C THR A 63 6.77 16.77 -7.69
N GLY A 64 7.92 17.41 -7.88
CA GLY A 64 8.05 18.84 -7.67
C GLY A 64 7.38 19.66 -8.79
N PRO A 65 7.37 21.01 -8.65
CA PRO A 65 6.90 21.92 -9.70
C PRO A 65 7.79 21.89 -10.96
N ASP A 66 9.01 21.39 -10.82
CA ASP A 66 10.00 21.12 -11.87
C ASP A 66 9.80 19.76 -12.57
N CYS A 67 8.74 19.03 -12.21
CA CYS A 67 8.43 17.68 -12.69
C CYS A 67 9.47 16.62 -12.34
N LEU A 68 10.38 16.89 -11.40
CA LEU A 68 11.29 15.88 -10.87
C LEU A 68 10.57 15.03 -9.80
N PRO A 69 10.87 13.73 -9.71
CA PRO A 69 10.26 12.87 -8.69
C PRO A 69 10.62 13.36 -7.29
N ARG A 70 9.63 13.37 -6.40
CA ARG A 70 9.89 13.59 -4.97
C ARG A 70 10.49 12.33 -4.38
N GLN A 71 11.61 12.51 -3.69
CA GLN A 71 12.30 11.44 -2.99
C GLN A 71 11.46 10.97 -1.80
N TYR A 72 11.67 9.73 -1.38
CA TYR A 72 10.95 9.16 -0.25
C TYR A 72 11.31 9.90 1.05
N SER A 73 12.61 10.09 1.26
CA SER A 73 13.17 10.71 2.46
C SER A 73 13.52 12.18 2.24
N GLY A 74 13.93 12.83 3.34
CA GLY A 74 14.28 14.24 3.36
C GLY A 74 13.09 15.16 3.58
N LEU A 75 13.40 16.45 3.75
CA LEU A 75 12.41 17.49 4.01
C LEU A 75 11.49 17.65 2.79
N GLY A 76 10.18 17.54 3.01
CA GLY A 76 9.16 17.54 1.95
C GLY A 76 9.13 16.27 1.11
N GLY A 77 9.77 15.18 1.57
CA GLY A 77 9.73 13.87 0.93
C GLY A 77 8.38 13.16 1.10
N VAL A 78 8.20 12.05 0.38
CA VAL A 78 6.94 11.29 0.39
C VAL A 78 6.57 10.78 1.78
N GLU A 79 7.54 10.44 2.62
CA GLU A 79 7.26 10.02 4.01
C GLU A 79 6.56 11.13 4.82
N GLU A 80 7.00 12.38 4.70
CA GLU A 80 6.36 13.52 5.38
C GLU A 80 4.96 13.78 4.82
N LEU A 81 4.80 13.69 3.49
CA LEU A 81 3.50 13.83 2.84
C LEU A 81 2.49 12.79 3.32
N LEU A 82 2.91 11.53 3.53
CA LEU A 82 2.05 10.50 4.12
C LEU A 82 1.63 10.85 5.54
N ARG A 83 2.55 11.35 6.38
CA ARG A 83 2.22 11.77 7.75
C ARG A 83 1.20 12.90 7.77
N GLU A 84 1.35 13.86 6.87
CA GLU A 84 0.40 14.98 6.72
C GLU A 84 -0.95 14.53 6.19
N LEU A 85 -0.97 13.65 5.18
CA LEU A 85 -2.19 13.07 4.67
C LEU A 85 -2.91 12.26 5.76
N GLY A 86 -2.19 11.47 6.56
CA GLY A 86 -2.72 10.76 7.72
C GLY A 86 -3.32 11.70 8.76
N ALA A 87 -2.61 12.78 9.12
CA ALA A 87 -3.11 13.79 10.05
C ALA A 87 -4.38 14.50 9.56
N ARG A 88 -4.47 14.78 8.25
CA ARG A 88 -5.63 15.42 7.62
C ARG A 88 -6.86 14.51 7.56
N THR A 89 -6.64 13.24 7.21
CA THR A 89 -7.71 12.26 6.97
C THR A 89 -8.13 11.52 8.24
N GLY A 90 -7.29 11.54 9.27
CA GLY A 90 -7.42 10.69 10.45
C GLY A 90 -7.06 9.22 10.19
N TRP A 91 -6.44 8.90 9.04
CA TRP A 91 -6.03 7.54 8.72
C TRP A 91 -4.79 7.14 9.52
N GLY A 92 -4.74 5.88 9.93
CA GLY A 92 -3.64 5.34 10.73
C GLY A 92 -2.38 5.18 9.89
N LEU A 93 -1.22 5.55 10.45
CA LEU A 93 0.07 5.34 9.81
C LEU A 93 0.41 3.85 9.74
N VAL A 94 0.85 3.39 8.57
CA VAL A 94 1.43 2.06 8.38
C VAL A 94 2.94 2.20 8.38
N CYS A 95 3.59 1.55 9.34
CA CYS A 95 5.03 1.65 9.55
C CYS A 95 5.73 0.29 9.42
N GLU A 96 6.92 0.28 8.83
CA GLU A 96 7.86 -0.85 8.81
C GLU A 96 9.22 -0.32 9.27
N GLU A 97 9.86 -1.01 10.23
CA GLU A 97 11.18 -0.62 10.76
C GLU A 97 11.30 0.86 11.17
N GLY A 98 10.20 1.44 11.68
CA GLY A 98 10.14 2.84 12.12
C GLY A 98 9.92 3.88 11.01
N ARG A 99 9.80 3.45 9.75
CA ARG A 99 9.53 4.29 8.58
C ARG A 99 8.07 4.21 8.17
N VAL A 100 7.45 5.34 7.82
CA VAL A 100 6.06 5.37 7.34
C VAL A 100 6.04 4.99 5.86
N LEU A 101 5.29 3.93 5.53
CA LEU A 101 5.19 3.38 4.17
C LEU A 101 3.76 3.36 3.62
N GLY A 102 2.80 3.90 4.38
CA GLY A 102 1.41 3.96 3.94
C GLY A 102 0.46 4.47 5.01
N LEU A 103 -0.82 4.41 4.69
CA LEU A 103 -1.96 4.77 5.53
C LEU A 103 -3.03 3.69 5.45
N SER A 104 -3.78 3.50 6.54
CA SER A 104 -4.95 2.63 6.59
C SER A 104 -6.15 3.38 7.15
N ALA A 105 -7.23 3.38 6.39
CA ALA A 105 -8.50 3.96 6.79
C ALA A 105 -9.32 2.94 7.59
N PRO A 106 -10.13 3.37 8.57
CA PRO A 106 -11.01 2.47 9.31
C PRO A 106 -12.07 1.75 8.45
N ASP A 107 -12.39 2.31 7.28
CA ASP A 107 -13.41 1.79 6.37
C ASP A 107 -12.86 0.82 5.31
N GLY A 108 -11.58 0.45 5.40
CA GLY A 108 -10.92 -0.48 4.49
C GLY A 108 -10.19 0.17 3.32
N ARG A 109 -10.22 1.49 3.16
CA ARG A 109 -9.30 2.15 2.22
C ARG A 109 -7.86 2.13 2.73
N ALA A 110 -6.91 2.27 1.81
CA ALA A 110 -5.50 2.36 2.15
C ALA A 110 -4.73 3.26 1.18
N VAL A 111 -3.59 3.78 1.65
CA VAL A 111 -2.54 4.32 0.78
C VAL A 111 -1.27 3.50 1.01
N THR A 112 -0.63 3.07 -0.05
CA THR A 112 0.61 2.27 -0.06
C THR A 112 1.66 2.98 -0.91
N LEU A 113 2.91 2.53 -0.77
CA LEU A 113 4.01 2.99 -1.61
C LEU A 113 4.56 1.86 -2.48
N GLU A 114 4.66 2.17 -3.76
CA GLU A 114 5.42 1.39 -4.73
C GLU A 114 6.95 1.64 -4.59
N PRO A 115 7.82 0.79 -5.18
CA PRO A 115 9.25 0.84 -4.92
C PRO A 115 9.92 2.20 -5.13
N GLY A 116 9.46 3.00 -6.10
CA GLY A 116 9.94 4.36 -6.40
C GLY A 116 9.21 5.48 -5.66
N ALA A 117 8.51 5.16 -4.56
CA ALA A 117 7.70 6.07 -3.77
C ALA A 117 6.48 6.65 -4.50
N GLN A 118 6.00 5.96 -5.54
CA GLN A 118 4.68 6.25 -6.11
C GLN A 118 3.61 5.99 -5.04
N LEU A 119 2.61 6.86 -4.98
CA LEU A 119 1.46 6.65 -4.10
C LEU A 119 0.47 5.75 -4.79
N GLU A 120 0.07 4.69 -4.12
CA GLU A 120 -1.02 3.82 -4.52
C GLU A 120 -2.21 4.03 -3.59
N PHE A 121 -3.38 4.30 -4.15
CA PHE A 121 -4.64 4.30 -3.42
C PHE A 121 -5.37 2.99 -3.63
N GLY A 122 -5.65 2.27 -2.55
CA GLY A 122 -6.52 1.09 -2.53
C GLY A 122 -7.90 1.46 -2.01
N SER A 123 -8.94 1.22 -2.82
CA SER A 123 -10.33 1.43 -2.41
C SER A 123 -10.80 0.35 -1.43
N ARG A 124 -11.86 0.65 -0.67
CA ARG A 124 -12.67 -0.43 -0.11
C ARG A 124 -13.49 -1.08 -1.24
N PRO A 125 -13.84 -2.38 -1.15
CA PRO A 125 -14.68 -3.04 -2.16
C PRO A 125 -16.06 -2.39 -2.28
N GLU A 126 -16.57 -2.28 -3.50
CA GLU A 126 -17.87 -1.67 -3.78
C GLU A 126 -18.69 -2.43 -4.82
N LYS A 127 -20.01 -2.24 -4.79
CA LYS A 127 -20.93 -2.86 -5.75
C LYS A 127 -20.98 -2.17 -7.12
N THR A 128 -20.47 -0.93 -7.23
CA THR A 128 -20.59 -0.14 -8.44
C THR A 128 -19.34 0.68 -8.72
N LEU A 129 -19.03 0.88 -10.01
CA LEU A 129 -17.96 1.79 -10.44
C LEU A 129 -18.18 3.22 -9.94
N LYS A 130 -19.45 3.66 -9.80
CA LYS A 130 -19.76 5.00 -9.30
C LYS A 130 -19.33 5.18 -7.85
N ALA A 131 -19.48 4.16 -7.02
CA ALA A 131 -19.01 4.21 -5.63
C ALA A 131 -17.47 4.24 -5.54
N LEU A 132 -16.78 3.50 -6.42
CA LEU A 132 -15.32 3.58 -6.53
C LEU A 132 -14.85 4.97 -6.98
N GLU A 133 -15.53 5.57 -7.96
CA GLU A 133 -15.26 6.93 -8.43
C GLU A 133 -15.36 7.95 -7.28
N ILE A 134 -16.40 7.84 -6.43
CA ILE A 134 -16.58 8.73 -5.28
C ILE A 134 -15.40 8.59 -4.30
N GLN A 135 -14.98 7.36 -3.97
CA GLN A 135 -13.82 7.15 -3.10
C GLN A 135 -12.52 7.74 -3.69
N LEU A 136 -12.30 7.55 -5.00
CA LEU A 136 -11.15 8.11 -5.70
C LEU A 136 -11.19 9.64 -5.71
N GLN A 137 -12.37 10.24 -5.91
CA GLN A 137 -12.54 11.69 -5.89
C GLN A 137 -12.26 12.30 -4.51
N GLU A 138 -12.70 11.63 -3.44
CA GLU A 138 -12.37 12.05 -2.06
C GLU A 138 -10.86 12.02 -1.82
N TYR A 139 -10.20 10.92 -2.19
CA TYR A 139 -8.74 10.79 -2.09
C TYR A 139 -8.02 11.88 -2.89
N CYS A 140 -8.37 12.08 -4.16
CA CYS A 140 -7.83 13.13 -5.01
C CYS A 140 -8.08 14.54 -4.44
N GLY A 141 -9.21 14.74 -3.74
CA GLY A 141 -9.51 15.98 -3.02
C GLY A 141 -8.49 16.27 -1.92
N HIS A 142 -8.15 15.27 -1.10
CA HIS A 142 -7.12 15.40 -0.06
C HIS A 142 -5.74 15.70 -0.65
N LEU A 143 -5.38 15.07 -1.76
CA LEU A 143 -4.11 15.32 -2.44
C LEU A 143 -4.03 16.72 -3.04
N LYS A 144 -5.12 17.25 -3.62
CA LYS A 144 -5.15 18.63 -4.13
C LYS A 144 -4.84 19.65 -3.03
N CYS A 145 -5.43 19.50 -1.85
CA CYS A 145 -5.10 20.35 -0.70
C CYS A 145 -3.61 20.25 -0.31
N LEU A 146 -3.06 19.03 -0.30
CA LEU A 146 -1.64 18.81 0.01
C LEU A 146 -0.71 19.43 -1.04
N ALA A 147 -1.07 19.34 -2.33
CA ALA A 147 -0.33 19.92 -3.44
C ALA A 147 -0.18 21.45 -3.33
N GLU A 148 -1.24 22.12 -2.90
CA GLU A 148 -1.26 23.58 -2.69
C GLU A 148 -0.34 24.01 -1.54
N GLU A 149 -0.31 23.22 -0.45
CA GLU A 149 0.42 23.57 0.77
C GLU A 149 1.90 23.18 0.74
N ARG A 150 2.30 22.19 -0.06
CA ARG A 150 3.66 21.61 -0.05
C ARG A 150 4.45 21.77 -1.34
N SER A 151 3.92 22.53 -2.30
CA SER A 151 4.58 22.72 -3.61
C SER A 151 4.95 21.36 -4.23
N VAL A 152 3.99 20.43 -4.22
CA VAL A 152 4.07 19.13 -4.89
C VAL A 152 3.01 19.04 -5.98
N ARG A 153 3.17 18.07 -6.87
CA ARG A 153 2.22 17.71 -7.92
C ARG A 153 2.04 16.20 -7.90
N PHE A 154 0.87 15.74 -8.31
CA PHE A 154 0.56 14.34 -8.47
C PHE A 154 0.37 14.06 -9.95
N LEU A 155 1.15 13.14 -10.50
CA LEU A 155 1.20 12.82 -11.91
C LEU A 155 0.72 11.38 -12.14
N ALA A 156 -0.50 11.25 -12.67
CA ALA A 156 -1.12 9.98 -13.00
C ALA A 156 -0.86 9.62 -14.47
N VAL A 157 0.29 9.00 -14.74
CA VAL A 157 0.74 8.56 -16.07
C VAL A 157 1.34 7.16 -15.97
N GLY A 158 1.27 6.37 -17.03
CA GLY A 158 1.74 4.98 -17.01
C GLY A 158 3.25 4.81 -16.79
N ALA A 159 4.06 5.78 -17.22
CA ALA A 159 5.50 5.81 -17.02
C ALA A 159 5.97 7.23 -16.76
N HIS A 160 6.93 7.42 -15.85
CA HIS A 160 7.46 8.74 -15.56
C HIS A 160 8.14 9.31 -16.81
N PRO A 161 7.78 10.52 -17.27
CA PRO A 161 8.14 10.98 -18.62
C PRO A 161 9.63 11.34 -18.78
N THR A 162 10.32 11.65 -17.69
CA THR A 162 11.66 12.24 -17.70
C THR A 162 12.66 11.61 -16.76
N ALA A 163 12.21 10.73 -15.85
CA ALA A 163 13.08 10.20 -14.79
C ALA A 163 13.45 8.76 -15.11
N SER A 164 14.68 8.41 -14.77
CA SER A 164 15.21 7.05 -14.79
C SER A 164 15.06 6.39 -13.41
N PRO A 165 15.27 5.06 -13.31
CA PRO A 165 15.23 4.37 -12.02
C PRO A 165 16.26 4.87 -11.01
N GLU A 166 17.34 5.49 -11.46
CA GLU A 166 18.41 6.06 -10.64
C GLU A 166 18.02 7.40 -10.00
N ASP A 167 17.09 8.13 -10.64
CA ASP A 167 16.58 9.41 -10.16
C ASP A 167 15.54 9.24 -9.04
N MET A 168 15.10 8.01 -8.78
CA MET A 168 14.05 7.68 -7.82
C MET A 168 14.62 6.90 -6.64
N GLU A 169 14.61 7.53 -5.46
CA GLU A 169 14.93 6.86 -4.21
C GLU A 169 13.99 5.68 -4.00
N ARG A 170 14.60 4.52 -3.74
CA ARG A 170 13.87 3.33 -3.34
C ARG A 170 13.36 3.47 -1.92
N ILE A 171 12.09 3.13 -1.69
CA ILE A 171 11.53 3.10 -0.34
C ILE A 171 12.22 2.05 0.55
N PRO A 172 12.38 2.30 1.86
CA PRO A 172 13.07 1.39 2.78
C PRO A 172 12.13 0.25 3.23
N LYS A 173 11.72 -0.59 2.28
CA LYS A 173 10.91 -1.79 2.52
C LYS A 173 11.76 -3.03 2.32
N ARG A 174 11.84 -3.89 3.33
CA ARG A 174 12.82 -4.99 3.38
C ARG A 174 12.67 -5.98 2.23
N ARG A 175 11.44 -6.17 1.71
CA ARG A 175 11.20 -7.05 0.55
C ARG A 175 12.03 -6.66 -0.68
N TYR A 176 12.33 -5.36 -0.86
CA TYR A 176 13.04 -4.90 -2.05
C TYR A 176 14.54 -5.16 -1.99
N ASP A 177 15.11 -5.40 -0.81
CA ASP A 177 16.51 -5.83 -0.69
C ASP A 177 16.75 -7.20 -1.35
N PHE A 178 15.70 -8.02 -1.43
CA PHE A 178 15.75 -9.34 -2.08
C PHE A 178 15.20 -9.32 -3.51
N LEU A 179 14.15 -8.54 -3.76
CA LEU A 179 13.49 -8.53 -5.06
C LEU A 179 14.28 -7.75 -6.12
N GLU A 180 14.91 -6.64 -5.74
CA GLU A 180 15.61 -5.78 -6.71
C GLU A 180 16.77 -6.48 -7.43
N PRO A 181 17.66 -7.24 -6.76
CA PRO A 181 18.73 -7.98 -7.45
C PRO A 181 18.18 -8.96 -8.50
N VAL A 182 17.09 -9.66 -8.17
CA VAL A 182 16.44 -10.62 -9.07
C VAL A 182 15.86 -9.92 -10.29
N LEU A 183 15.15 -8.80 -10.10
CA LEU A 183 14.56 -8.05 -11.21
C LEU A 183 15.60 -7.39 -12.11
N ARG A 184 16.71 -6.94 -11.51
CA ARG A 184 17.86 -6.41 -12.26
C ARG A 184 18.51 -7.48 -13.15
N GLU A 185 18.58 -8.73 -12.68
CA GLU A 185 19.13 -9.84 -13.45
C GLU A 185 18.15 -10.36 -14.51
N ALA A 186 16.85 -10.38 -14.19
CA ALA A 186 15.84 -10.97 -15.06
C ALA A 186 15.56 -10.16 -16.35
N SER A 187 15.70 -8.82 -16.31
CA SER A 187 15.42 -7.95 -17.46
C SER A 187 16.00 -6.56 -17.30
N ASP A 188 16.43 -5.96 -18.41
CA ASP A 188 16.86 -4.55 -18.48
C ASP A 188 15.76 -3.56 -18.05
N LEU A 189 14.48 -3.98 -18.11
CA LEU A 189 13.32 -3.17 -17.73
C LEU A 189 12.81 -3.45 -16.29
N GLY A 190 13.43 -4.36 -15.54
CA GLY A 190 12.97 -4.72 -14.20
C GLY A 190 12.90 -3.53 -13.25
N LEU A 191 13.97 -2.72 -13.21
CA LEU A 191 14.01 -1.52 -12.36
C LEU A 191 13.11 -0.39 -12.87
N TRP A 192 12.91 -0.32 -14.19
CA TRP A 192 11.98 0.62 -14.82
C TRP A 192 10.54 0.35 -14.40
N MET A 193 10.12 -0.92 -14.45
CA MET A 193 8.80 -1.33 -13.96
C MET A 193 8.67 -1.05 -12.46
N MET A 194 9.67 -1.39 -11.64
CA MET A 194 9.57 -1.18 -10.20
C MET A 194 9.41 0.29 -9.81
N ARG A 195 10.16 1.20 -10.44
CA ARG A 195 10.31 2.57 -9.95
C ARG A 195 9.63 3.60 -10.83
N CYS A 196 9.55 3.36 -12.14
CA CYS A 196 9.18 4.39 -13.11
C CYS A 196 7.86 4.13 -13.80
N THR A 197 7.04 3.17 -13.35
CA THR A 197 5.68 2.97 -13.84
C THR A 197 4.64 3.22 -12.75
N ALA A 198 3.41 3.51 -13.20
CA ALA A 198 2.24 3.58 -12.34
C ALA A 198 1.04 2.98 -13.08
N GLY A 199 0.22 2.21 -12.38
CA GLY A 199 -0.96 1.53 -12.90
C GLY A 199 -2.31 2.04 -12.40
N ILE A 200 -3.36 1.62 -13.10
CA ILE A 200 -4.71 1.54 -12.56
C ILE A 200 -5.17 0.10 -12.70
N GLN A 201 -5.65 -0.49 -11.61
CA GLN A 201 -5.99 -1.90 -11.54
C GLN A 201 -7.40 -2.03 -10.95
N VAL A 202 -8.19 -2.96 -11.49
CA VAL A 202 -9.55 -3.23 -10.98
C VAL A 202 -9.62 -4.71 -10.60
N ASN A 203 -9.96 -4.94 -9.34
CA ASN A 203 -10.09 -6.27 -8.76
C ASN A 203 -11.55 -6.72 -8.83
N PHE A 204 -11.78 -7.97 -9.23
CA PHE A 204 -13.12 -8.56 -9.36
C PHE A 204 -13.21 -9.84 -8.53
N ASP A 205 -14.34 -10.04 -7.86
CA ASP A 205 -14.68 -11.32 -7.28
C ASP A 205 -15.17 -12.32 -8.35
N HIS A 206 -15.00 -13.61 -8.07
CA HIS A 206 -15.49 -14.71 -8.90
C HIS A 206 -16.14 -15.80 -8.03
N ALA A 207 -16.98 -16.64 -8.62
CA ALA A 207 -17.73 -17.68 -7.91
C ALA A 207 -17.03 -19.06 -7.95
N ASP A 208 -16.28 -19.32 -9.02
CA ASP A 208 -15.61 -20.57 -9.34
C ASP A 208 -14.43 -20.33 -10.31
N GLU A 209 -13.68 -21.38 -10.64
CA GLU A 209 -12.56 -21.41 -11.61
C GLU A 209 -13.06 -21.46 -13.06
#